data_AF-A0A416A0I5-F1
#
_entry.id   AF-A0A416A0I5-F1
#
_cell.length_a   1.000
_cell.length_b   1.000
_cell.length_c   1.000
_cell.angle_alpha   90.00
_cell.angle_beta   90.00
_cell.angle_gamma   90.00
#
_symmetry.space_group_name_H-M   'P 1'
#
loop_
_entity.id
_entity.type
_entity.pdbx_description
1 polymer ?
#
loop_
_entity_poly.entity_id
_entity_poly.type
_entity_poly.pdbx_seq_one_letter_code
_entity_poly.pdbx_strand_id
1 'polypeptide(L)' 'MAQCFSYKETKTTTMKVAGILDADAMVIHTDDGERSIKTLLSDFNGAEIDFSIKVKSERDLDEPLDFIPEDAE' A
#
# COMPACT_ATOMS: atom_id res chain seq x y z
N MET A 1 -38.65 -22.67 -15.27
CA MET A 1 -37.49 -21.78 -15.03
C MET A 1 -36.77 -22.35 -13.81
N ALA A 2 -35.61 -22.96 -14.00
CA ALA A 2 -34.88 -23.60 -12.90
C ALA A 2 -34.26 -22.50 -12.02
N GLN A 3 -34.74 -22.41 -10.78
CA GLN A 3 -34.15 -21.53 -9.78
C GLN A 3 -32.77 -22.08 -9.44
N CYS A 4 -31.72 -21.47 -9.98
CA CYS A 4 -30.34 -21.82 -9.65
C CYS A 4 -30.09 -21.31 -8.22
N PHE A 5 -30.31 -22.18 -7.24
CA PHE A 5 -30.08 -21.86 -5.84
C PHE A 5 -28.57 -21.80 -5.60
N SER A 6 -28.00 -20.59 -5.61
CA SER A 6 -26.59 -20.38 -5.31
C SER A 6 -26.44 -19.96 -3.85
N TYR A 7 -25.88 -20.86 -3.04
CA TYR A 7 -25.48 -20.58 -1.67
C TYR A 7 -23.95 -20.47 -1.64
N LYS A 8 -23.43 -19.29 -1.31
CA LYS A 8 -21.99 -18.99 -1.30
C LYS A 8 -21.61 -18.28 -0.01
N GLU A 9 -20.70 -18.86 0.75
CA GLU A 9 -20.04 -18.19 1.87
C GLU A 9 -18.81 -17.44 1.33
N THR A 10 -18.66 -16.17 1.68
CA THR A 10 -17.49 -15.35 1.33
C THR A 10 -16.85 -14.84 2.60
N LYS A 11 -15.59 -15.21 2.82
CA LYS A 11 -14.80 -14.75 3.96
C LYS A 11 -13.64 -13.92 3.45
N THR A 12 -13.64 -12.64 3.81
CA THR A 12 -12.61 -11.67 3.39
C THR A 12 -11.84 -11.20 4.60
N THR A 13 -10.54 -11.45 4.63
CA THR A 13 -9.62 -10.91 5.63
C THR A 13 -8.77 -9.84 4.94
N THR A 14 -8.87 -8.59 5.39
CA THR A 14 -8.11 -7.46 4.82
C THR A 14 -7.12 -6.94 5.85
N MET A 15 -5.86 -6.81 5.44
CA MET A 15 -4.80 -6.22 6.25
C MET A 15 -4.26 -4.97 5.56
N LYS A 16 -4.24 -3.83 6.27
CA LYS A 16 -3.64 -2.57 5.79
C LYS A 16 -2.48 -2.21 6.73
N VAL A 17 -1.28 -2.13 6.18
CA VAL A 17 -0.08 -1.68 6.90
C VAL A 17 0.48 -0.48 6.15
N ALA A 18 0.72 0.62 6.85
CA ALA A 18 1.37 1.81 6.32
C ALA A 18 2.80 1.87 6.85
N GLY A 19 3.77 1.94 5.95
CA GLY A 19 5.19 1.96 6.31
C GLY A 19 6.09 1.80 5.10
N ILE A 20 7.39 1.80 5.34
CA ILE A 20 8.41 1.58 4.31
C ILE A 20 8.70 0.08 4.24
N LEU A 21 8.57 -0.48 3.04
CA LEU A 21 8.91 -1.87 2.78
C LEU A 21 10.43 -2.04 2.68
N ASP A 22 11.01 -2.86 3.57
CA ASP A 22 12.34 -3.43 3.41
C ASP A 22 12.18 -4.89 2.96
N ALA A 23 12.39 -5.13 1.67
CA ALA A 23 12.24 -6.43 1.05
C ALA A 23 13.40 -7.39 1.35
N ASP A 24 14.59 -6.87 1.69
CA ASP A 24 15.77 -7.68 2.01
C ASP A 24 15.63 -8.29 3.41
N ALA A 25 15.24 -7.47 4.39
CA ALA A 25 14.96 -7.93 5.75
C ALA A 25 13.56 -8.56 5.91
N MET A 26 12.68 -8.43 4.90
CA MET A 26 11.28 -8.87 4.94
C MET A 26 10.50 -8.21 6.10
N VAL A 27 10.71 -6.92 6.30
CA VAL A 27 10.04 -6.12 7.34
C VAL A 27 9.40 -4.86 6.74
N ILE A 28 8.38 -4.36 7.41
CA ILE A 28 7.80 -3.04 7.16
C ILE A 28 8.18 -2.18 8.35
N HIS A 29 8.89 -1.08 8.10
CA HIS A 29 9.15 -0.06 9.10
C HIS A 29 7.89 0.80 9.24
N THR A 30 7.21 0.67 10.38
CA THR A 30 6.06 1.49 10.77
C THR A 30 6.49 2.46 11.88
N ASP A 31 5.73 3.53 12.11
CA ASP A 31 6.04 4.48 13.20
C ASP A 31 6.07 3.80 14.58
N ASP A 32 5.30 2.72 14.74
CA ASP A 32 5.23 1.90 15.96
C ASP A 32 6.32 0.81 16.02
N GLY A 33 7.27 0.82 15.10
CA GLY A 33 8.38 -0.13 15.01
C GLY A 33 8.32 -1.06 13.80
N GLU A 34 9.14 -2.11 13.84
CA GLU A 34 9.30 -3.05 12.72
C GLU A 34 8.24 -4.17 12.77
N ARG A 35 7.60 -4.41 11.62
CA ARG A 35 6.63 -5.50 11.44
C ARG A 35 7.16 -6.51 10.44
N SER A 36 7.38 -7.75 10.87
CA SER A 36 7.80 -8.84 9.99
C SER A 36 6.70 -9.23 9.01
N ILE A 37 7.00 -9.11 7.71
CA ILE A 37 6.08 -9.49 6.62
C ILE A 37 5.80 -10.99 6.66
N LYS A 38 6.79 -11.80 7.01
CA LYS A 38 6.61 -13.26 7.15
C LYS A 38 5.53 -13.61 8.17
N THR A 39 5.52 -12.91 9.31
CA THR A 39 4.51 -13.10 10.36
C THR A 39 3.15 -12.58 9.92
N LEU A 40 3.10 -11.49 9.17
CA LEU A 40 1.83 -10.97 8.66
C LEU A 40 1.22 -11.85 7.57
N LEU A 41 2.06 -12.43 6.71
CA LEU A 41 1.62 -13.34 5.64
C LEU A 41 1.33 -14.75 6.14
N SER A 42 1.77 -15.14 7.35
CA SER A 42 1.51 -16.49 7.87
C SER A 42 0.03 -16.79 8.09
N ASP A 43 -0.79 -15.77 8.36
CA ASP A 43 -2.25 -15.90 8.46
C ASP A 43 -2.92 -16.29 7.13
N PHE A 44 -2.21 -16.10 6.01
CA PHE A 44 -2.67 -16.42 4.66
C PHE A 44 -1.94 -17.65 4.08
N ASN A 45 -1.14 -18.36 4.89
CA ASN A 45 -0.36 -19.50 4.44
C ASN A 45 -1.27 -20.64 3.95
N GLY A 46 -1.04 -21.10 2.71
CA GLY A 46 -1.82 -22.17 2.07
C GLY A 46 -3.11 -21.70 1.37
N ALA A 47 -3.42 -20.41 1.37
CA ALA A 47 -4.54 -19.84 0.62
C ALA A 47 -4.11 -19.35 -0.77
N GLU A 48 -5.03 -19.38 -1.73
CA GLU A 48 -4.85 -18.71 -3.02
C GLU A 48 -5.07 -17.21 -2.79
N ILE A 49 -4.04 -16.39 -3.04
CA ILE A 49 -4.06 -14.95 -2.78
C ILE A 49 -3.72 -14.14 -4.04
N ASP A 50 -4.39 -13.01 -4.20
CA ASP A 50 -4.03 -11.94 -5.13
C ASP A 50 -3.40 -10.81 -4.31
N PHE A 51 -2.17 -10.42 -4.63
CA PHE A 51 -1.38 -9.44 -3.87
C PHE A 51 -1.05 -8.24 -4.74
N SER A 52 -1.59 -7.06 -4.39
CA SER A 52 -1.39 -5.82 -5.13
C SER A 52 -0.69 -4.77 -4.26
N ILE A 53 0.53 -4.38 -4.64
CA ILE A 53 1.30 -3.30 -4.01
C ILE A 53 1.30 -2.08 -4.94
N LYS A 54 0.96 -0.90 -4.42
CA LYS A 54 0.99 0.38 -5.16
C LYS A 54 1.74 1.42 -4.36
N VAL A 55 2.86 1.93 -4.90
CA VAL A 55 3.60 3.06 -4.35
C VAL A 55 3.28 4.28 -5.20
N LYS A 56 2.68 5.31 -4.60
CA LYS A 56 2.30 6.55 -5.29
C LYS A 56 3.00 7.71 -4.57
N SER A 57 3.76 8.51 -5.30
CA SER A 57 4.38 9.73 -4.80
C SER A 57 3.94 10.87 -5.70
N GLU A 58 3.15 11.79 -5.16
CA GLU A 58 2.66 12.98 -5.84
C GLU A 58 3.22 14.18 -5.07
N ARG A 59 3.79 15.14 -5.80
CA ARG A 59 4.17 16.44 -5.26
C ARG A 59 3.55 17.48 -6.16
N ASP A 60 2.75 18.36 -5.57
CA ASP A 60 2.38 19.62 -6.20
C ASP A 60 3.64 20.48 -6.25
N LEU A 61 4.00 20.90 -7.47
CA LEU A 61 5.07 21.86 -7.70
C LEU A 61 4.42 23.24 -7.80
N ASP A 62 4.98 24.22 -7.11
CA ASP A 62 4.58 25.61 -7.31
C ASP A 62 4.87 26.04 -8.75
N GLU A 63 4.07 26.97 -9.27
CA GLU A 63 4.34 27.59 -10.58
C GLU A 63 5.75 28.20 -10.57
N PRO A 64 6.61 27.91 -11.57
CA PRO A 64 7.94 28.49 -11.64
C PRO A 64 7.81 30.01 -11.78
N LEU A 65 8.32 30.76 -10.80
CA LEU A 65 8.38 32.23 -10.87
C LEU A 65 9.54 32.65 -11.77
N ASP A 66 9.26 33.52 -12.74
CA ASP A 66 10.30 34.23 -13.48
C ASP A 66 11.06 35.13 -12.49
N PHE A 67 12.35 34.87 -12.32
CA PHE A 67 13.24 35.70 -11.49
C PHE A 67 13.31 37.11 -12.09
N ILE A 68 12.67 38.09 -11.45
CA ILE A 68 12.87 39.51 -11.76
C ILE A 68 13.96 40.02 -10.80
N PRO A 69 15.19 40.32 -11.26
CA PRO A 69 16.24 40.83 -10.39
C PRO A 69 15.87 42.21 -9.83
N GLU A 70 15.89 42.31 -8.50
CA GLU A 70 15.59 43.49 -7.68
C GLU A 70 16.73 44.54 -7.73
N ASP A 71 17.18 44.90 -8.94
CA ASP A 71 18.17 45.98 -9.16
C ASP A 71 17.81 46.71 -10.47
N ALA A 72 16.56 47.12 -10.58
CA ALA A 72 16.08 47.98 -11.66
C ALA A 72 15.39 49.23 -11.10
N GLU A 73 16.06 49.96 -10.20
CA GLU A 73 15.91 51.42 -10.02
C GLU A 73 17.24 52.07 -9.65
#